data_AF-K1TBP6-F1
#
_entry.id   AF-K1TBP6-F1
#
_cell.length_a   1.000
_cell.length_b   1.000
_cell.length_c   1.000
_cell.angle_alpha   90.00
_cell.angle_beta   90.00
_cell.angle_gamma   90.00
#
_symmetry.space_group_name_H-M   'P 1'
#
loop_
_entity.id
_entity.type
_entity.pdbx_description
1 polymer ?
#
loop_
_entity_poly.entity_id
_entity_poly.type
_entity_poly.pdbx_seq_one_letter_code
_entity_poly.pdbx_strand_id
1 'polypeptide(L)'
;ELQKRLVGRGTETADVIAQRLSRAYEESEGMDAYDYIVVNDDLDVCAAEVQKFVEAAKNEPSRRREFIKEIREELKGFAKGAK
;
A
#
# COMPACT_ATOMS: atom_id res chain seq x y z
N GLU A 1 1.06 19.71 11.11
CA GLU A 1 1.73 18.70 11.96
C GLU A 1 3.12 18.31 11.45
N LEU A 2 3.28 18.07 10.14
CA LEU A 2 4.56 17.77 9.47
C LEU A 2 5.70 18.76 9.78
N GLN A 3 5.41 20.07 9.79
CA GLN A 3 6.39 21.11 10.15
C GLN A 3 6.89 20.95 11.61
N LYS A 4 6.03 20.58 12.56
CA LYS A 4 6.44 20.33 13.95
C LYS A 4 7.36 19.10 14.06
N ARG A 5 7.09 18.04 13.28
CA ARG A 5 7.93 16.83 13.21
C ARG A 5 9.32 17.13 12.60
N LEU A 6 9.39 17.98 11.56
CA LEU A 6 10.65 18.36 10.92
C LEU A 6 11.51 19.26 11.82
N VAL A 7 10.90 20.29 12.44
CA VAL A 7 11.60 21.18 13.39
C VAL A 7 12.06 20.42 14.64
N GLY A 8 11.24 19.47 15.13
CA GLY A 8 11.55 18.66 16.32
C GLY A 8 12.74 17.71 16.17
N ARG A 9 13.16 17.37 14.94
CA ARG A 9 14.37 16.57 14.70
C ARG A 9 15.67 17.39 14.84
N GLY A 10 15.62 18.71 14.78
CA GLY A 10 16.77 19.61 15.01
C GLY A 10 17.93 19.49 14.02
N THR A 11 17.85 18.61 13.03
CA THR A 11 18.94 18.27 12.10
C THR A 11 18.88 18.99 10.75
N GLU A 12 17.87 19.84 10.52
CA GLU A 12 17.62 20.48 9.22
C GLU A 12 17.44 21.99 9.37
N THR A 13 17.96 22.75 8.39
CA THR A 13 17.83 24.22 8.35
C THR A 13 16.43 24.63 7.87
N ALA A 14 16.02 25.85 8.20
CA ALA A 14 14.69 26.38 7.83
C ALA A 14 14.43 26.30 6.30
N ASP A 15 15.45 26.56 5.48
CA ASP A 15 15.37 26.46 4.02
C ASP A 15 15.09 25.04 3.52
N VAL A 16 15.73 24.03 4.14
CA VAL A 16 15.50 22.61 3.81
C VAL A 16 14.08 22.18 4.21
N ILE A 17 13.59 22.66 5.35
CA ILE A 17 12.22 22.37 5.82
C ILE A 17 11.20 22.99 4.84
N ALA A 18 11.39 24.23 4.43
CA ALA A 18 10.50 24.89 3.46
C ALA A 18 10.48 24.16 2.11
N GLN A 19 11.65 23.74 1.63
CA GLN A 19 11.76 22.98 0.38
C GLN A 19 11.07 21.61 0.47
N ARG A 20 11.19 20.90 1.61
CA ARG A 20 10.47 19.64 1.85
C ARG A 20 8.96 19.83 1.90
N LEU A 21 8.47 20.88 2.57
CA LEU A 21 7.04 21.18 2.65
C LEU A 21 6.44 21.52 1.29
N SER A 22 7.17 22.28 0.45
CA SER A 22 6.75 22.57 -0.93
C SER A 22 6.63 21.30 -1.76
N ARG A 23 7.61 20.39 -1.67
CA ARG A 23 7.55 19.09 -2.35
C ARG A 23 6.41 18.22 -1.84
N ALA A 24 6.19 18.17 -0.53
CA ALA A 24 5.08 17.42 0.04
C ALA A 24 3.71 17.94 -0.45
N TYR A 25 3.59 19.25 -0.70
CA TYR A 25 2.40 19.83 -1.32
C TYR A 25 2.23 19.38 -2.78
N GLU A 26 3.28 19.48 -3.59
CA GLU A 26 3.25 18.99 -4.99
C GLU A 26 2.91 17.49 -5.08
N GLU A 27 3.48 16.68 -4.19
CA GLU A 27 3.18 15.24 -4.10
C GLU A 27 1.74 14.99 -3.62
N SER A 28 1.16 15.89 -2.81
CA SER A 28 -0.21 15.74 -2.31
C SER A 28 -1.26 15.83 -3.41
N GLU A 29 -1.00 16.59 -4.49
CA GLU A 29 -1.90 16.68 -5.65
C GLU A 29 -2.09 15.33 -6.36
N GLY A 30 -1.14 14.40 -6.20
CA GLY A 30 -1.20 13.06 -6.76
C GLY A 30 -1.79 12.01 -5.81
N MET A 31 -2.19 12.37 -4.59
CA MET A 31 -2.63 11.40 -3.57
C MET A 31 -3.86 10.59 -4.00
N ASP A 32 -4.75 11.20 -4.78
CA ASP A 32 -5.97 10.55 -5.27
C ASP A 32 -5.69 9.43 -6.29
N ALA A 33 -4.48 9.32 -6.83
CA ALA A 33 -4.08 8.30 -7.79
C ALA A 33 -3.57 7.00 -7.15
N TYR A 34 -3.50 6.92 -5.82
CA TYR A 34 -3.00 5.74 -5.10
C TYR A 34 -4.14 4.83 -4.64
N ASP A 35 -3.90 3.51 -4.67
CA ASP A 35 -4.88 2.51 -4.24
C ASP A 35 -5.06 2.46 -2.71
N TYR A 36 -4.02 2.85 -1.94
CA TYR A 36 -4.00 2.79 -0.48
C TYR A 36 -3.25 3.98 0.12
N ILE A 37 -3.75 4.50 1.25
CA ILE A 37 -3.11 5.56 2.04
C ILE A 37 -2.71 4.97 3.41
N VAL A 38 -1.51 5.28 3.88
CA VAL A 38 -0.99 4.84 5.19
C VAL A 38 -0.46 6.04 5.97
N VAL A 39 -0.88 6.17 7.23
CA VAL A 39 -0.43 7.25 8.11
C VAL A 39 0.71 6.73 8.98
N ASN A 40 1.91 7.23 8.74
CA ASN A 40 3.10 6.84 9.50
C ASN A 40 3.21 7.63 10.82
N ASP A 41 2.29 7.36 11.76
CA ASP A 41 2.35 7.95 13.10
C ASP A 41 3.17 7.13 14.09
N ASP A 42 3.03 5.80 14.01
CA ASP A 42 3.81 4.82 14.77
C ASP A 42 4.48 3.85 13.78
N LEU A 43 5.78 3.62 13.97
CA LEU A 43 6.58 2.84 13.03
C LEU A 43 6.15 1.37 12.98
N ASP A 44 5.87 0.77 14.14
CA ASP A 44 5.53 -0.64 14.25
C ASP A 44 4.13 -0.89 13.67
N VAL A 45 3.18 0.01 13.95
CA VAL A 45 1.83 -0.03 13.38
C VAL A 45 1.87 0.14 11.87
N CYS A 46 2.59 1.15 11.38
CA CYS A 46 2.71 1.44 9.95
C CYS A 46 3.34 0.27 9.19
N ALA A 47 4.40 -0.34 9.74
CA ALA A 47 5.02 -1.52 9.15
C ALA A 47 4.04 -2.69 9.05
N ALA A 48 3.26 -2.93 10.10
CA ALA A 48 2.25 -3.99 10.09
C ALA A 48 1.11 -3.73 9.09
N GLU A 49 0.68 -2.47 8.94
CA GLU A 49 -0.34 -2.09 7.95
C GLU A 49 0.15 -2.27 6.51
N VAL A 50 1.38 -1.82 6.22
CA VAL A 50 1.98 -2.01 4.89
C VAL A 50 2.09 -3.51 4.54
N GLN A 51 2.50 -4.36 5.48
CA GLN A 51 2.56 -5.81 5.26
C GLN A 51 1.19 -6.38 4.87
N LYS A 52 0.10 -5.94 5.52
CA LYS A 52 -1.27 -6.37 5.18
C LYS A 52 -1.66 -5.97 3.77
N PHE A 53 -1.34 -4.75 3.34
CA PHE A 53 -1.64 -4.31 1.96
C PHE A 53 -0.86 -5.13 0.92
N VAL A 54 0.41 -5.44 1.20
CA VAL A 54 1.21 -6.31 0.32
C VAL A 54 0.60 -7.71 0.23
N GLU A 55 0.17 -8.29 1.35
CA GLU A 55 -0.49 -9.59 1.37
C GLU A 55 -1.83 -9.56 0.61
N ALA A 56 -2.65 -8.53 0.82
CA ALA A 56 -3.91 -8.35 0.09
C ALA A 56 -3.66 -8.25 -1.42
N ALA A 57 -2.68 -7.45 -1.85
CA ALA A 57 -2.31 -7.32 -3.25
C ALA A 57 -1.83 -8.64 -3.86
N LYS A 58 -1.09 -9.47 -3.12
CA LYS A 58 -0.68 -10.82 -3.57
C LYS A 58 -1.85 -11.78 -3.75
N ASN A 59 -2.96 -11.54 -3.07
CA ASN A 59 -4.17 -12.36 -3.12
C ASN A 59 -5.18 -11.90 -4.18
N GLU A 60 -4.88 -10.83 -4.91
CA GLU A 60 -5.71 -10.33 -5.99
C GLU A 60 -5.91 -11.41 -7.07
N PRO A 61 -7.14 -11.65 -7.56
CA PRO A 61 -7.42 -12.66 -8.57
C PRO A 61 -6.59 -12.50 -9.85
N SER A 62 -6.26 -11.26 -10.23
CA SER A 62 -5.43 -10.95 -11.40
C SER A 62 -4.01 -11.53 -11.29
N ARG A 63 -3.50 -11.70 -10.05
CA ARG A 63 -2.18 -12.26 -9.75
C ARG A 63 -2.20 -13.76 -9.44
N ARG A 64 -3.38 -14.31 -9.13
CA ARG A 64 -3.58 -15.75 -8.85
C ARG A 64 -4.27 -16.51 -9.98
N ARG A 65 -4.08 -16.07 -11.23
CA ARG A 65 -4.79 -16.63 -12.40
C ARG A 65 -4.56 -18.13 -12.60
N GLU A 66 -3.34 -18.61 -12.40
CA GLU A 66 -3.00 -20.04 -12.56
C GLU A 66 -3.71 -20.89 -11.51
N PHE A 67 -3.61 -20.51 -10.23
CA PHE A 67 -4.34 -21.16 -9.14
C PHE A 67 -5.86 -21.21 -9.38
N ILE A 68 -6.46 -20.10 -9.85
CA ILE A 68 -7.89 -20.05 -10.19
C ILE A 68 -8.21 -21.00 -11.35
N LYS A 69 -7.34 -21.08 -12.37
CA LYS A 69 -7.51 -21.99 -13.51
C LYS A 69 -7.46 -23.44 -13.06
N GLU A 70 -6.49 -23.81 -12.22
CA GLU A 70 -6.36 -25.16 -11.67
C GLU A 70 -7.62 -25.60 -10.93
N ILE A 71 -8.09 -24.80 -9.96
CA ILE A 71 -9.33 -25.08 -9.23
C ILE A 71 -10.52 -25.25 -10.17
N ARG A 72 -10.64 -24.41 -11.21
CA ARG A 72 -11.74 -24.51 -12.19
C ARG A 72 -11.68 -25.81 -12.98
N GLU A 73 -10.49 -26.27 -13.37
CA GLU A 73 -10.33 -27.55 -14.08
C GLU A 73 -10.62 -28.75 -13.18
N GLU A 74 -10.15 -28.72 -11.92
CA GLU A 74 -10.48 -29.76 -10.94
C GLU A 74 -12.00 -29.88 -10.73
N LEU A 75 -12.69 -28.75 -10.52
CA LEU A 75 -14.14 -28.72 -10.33
C LEU A 75 -14.93 -29.18 -11.56
N LYS A 76 -14.42 -28.98 -12.79
CA LYS A 76 -15.03 -29.53 -14.01
C LYS A 76 -15.05 -31.06 -14.01
N GLY A 77 -14.07 -31.70 -13.38
CA GLY A 77 -14.02 -33.16 -13.21
C GLY A 77 -15.19 -33.68 -12.38
N PHE A 78 -15.51 -33.01 -11.27
CA PHE A 78 -16.64 -33.35 -10.41
C PHE A 78 -18.00 -33.09 -11.06
N ALA A 79 -18.13 -32.02 -11.85
CA ALA A 79 -19.36 -31.72 -12.59
C ALA A 79 -19.70 -32.78 -13.67
N LYS A 80 -18.68 -33.49 -14.20
CA LYS A 80 -18.86 -34.56 -15.20
C LYS A 80 -19.08 -35.95 -14.58
N GLY A 81 -18.81 -36.11 -13.27
CA GLY A 81 -18.98 -37.36 -12.52
C GLY A 81 -20.33 -37.50 -11.79
N ALA A 82 -21.23 -36.52 -11.91
CA ALA A 82 -22.60 -36.63 -11.42
C ALA A 82 -23.48 -37.37 -12.44
N LYS A 83 -23.23 -38.67 -12.63
CA LYS A 83 -24.16 -39.63 -13.22
C LYS A 83 -24.02 -40.99 -12.54
#